data_AF-A0A6M8EIM3-F1
#
_entry.id   AF-A0A6M8EIM3-F1
#
_cell.length_a   1.000
_cell.length_b   1.000
_cell.length_c   1.000
_cell.angle_alpha   90.00
_cell.angle_beta   90.00
_cell.angle_gamma   90.00
#
_symmetry.space_group_name_H-M   'P 1'
#
loop_
_entity.id
_entity.type
_entity.pdbx_description
1 polymer ?
#
loop_
_entity_poly.entity_id
_entity_poly.type
_entity_poly.pdbx_seq_one_letter_code
_entity_poly.pdbx_strand_id
1 'polypeptide(L)'
;MEPILIIRPEIALDDFLPIFLSSSFVLLFGLFYVAIYTLVKMERLKKVYMPFAYIFWALQTYCMYFVADKIQSNDFTIKALMVTMVCYLILPHLYYYLNIRSEQRYEQ
;
A
#
# COMPACT_ATOMS: atom_id res chain seq x y z
N MET A 1 0.32 21.50 35.75
CA MET A 1 -0.12 20.25 35.10
C MET A 1 1.08 19.33 35.09
N GLU A 2 1.04 18.22 35.82
CA GLU A 2 2.11 17.24 35.74
C GLU A 2 2.13 16.61 34.34
N PRO A 3 3.32 16.37 33.75
CA PRO A 3 3.40 15.78 32.42
C PRO A 3 2.82 14.36 32.47
N ILE A 4 1.80 14.12 31.64
CA ILE A 4 1.25 12.79 31.44
C ILE A 4 2.32 11.97 30.73
N LEU A 5 3.08 11.18 31.48
CA LEU A 5 4.03 10.22 30.92
C LEU A 5 3.23 9.07 30.31
N ILE A 6 2.96 9.17 29.01
CA ILE A 6 2.43 8.05 28.23
C ILE A 6 3.59 7.04 28.10
N ILE A 7 3.60 6.05 28.99
CA ILE A 7 4.51 4.91 28.92
C ILE A 7 4.05 4.07 27.72
N ARG A 8 4.65 4.34 26.55
CA ARG A 8 4.50 3.46 25.38
C ARG A 8 5.27 2.18 25.68
N PRO A 9 4.70 0.98 25.42
CA PRO A 9 5.46 -0.25 25.47
C PRO A 9 6.74 -0.09 24.64
N GLU A 10 7.90 -0.37 25.24
CA GLU A 10 9.14 -0.33 24.48
C GLU A 10 9.06 -1.37 23.36
N ILE A 11 9.31 -0.94 22.13
CA ILE A 11 9.49 -1.86 21.01
C ILE A 11 10.70 -2.71 21.36
N ALA A 12 10.52 -4.02 21.51
CA ALA A 12 11.61 -4.93 21.79
C ALA A 12 12.70 -4.74 20.72
N LEU A 13 13.95 -4.62 21.14
CA LEU A 13 15.07 -4.35 20.21
C LEU A 13 15.17 -5.44 19.13
N ASP A 14 14.72 -6.66 19.44
CA ASP A 14 14.64 -7.81 18.53
C ASP A 14 13.57 -7.64 17.43
N ASP A 15 12.53 -6.85 17.67
CA ASP A 15 11.47 -6.56 16.69
C ASP A 15 11.85 -5.42 15.73
N PHE A 16 12.93 -4.68 16.01
CA PHE A 16 13.37 -3.57 15.16
C PHE A 16 13.67 -4.01 13.72
N LEU A 17 14.48 -5.06 13.54
CA LEU A 17 14.89 -5.52 12.21
C LEU A 17 13.70 -6.04 11.39
N PRO A 18 12.81 -6.91 11.93
CA PRO A 18 11.57 -7.30 11.25
C PRO A 18 10.66 -6.13 10.86
N ILE A 19 10.47 -5.15 11.75
CA ILE A 19 9.64 -3.96 11.48
C ILE A 19 10.26 -3.11 10.37
N PHE A 20 11.56 -2.85 10.45
CA PHE A 20 12.29 -2.06 9.45
C PHE A 20 12.27 -2.74 8.07
N LEU A 21 12.52 -4.04 8.03
CA LEU A 21 12.54 -4.80 6.79
C LEU A 21 11.13 -4.89 6.19
N SER A 22 10.11 -5.17 7.01
CA SER A 22 8.72 -5.21 6.54
C SER A 22 8.23 -3.85 6.04
N SER A 23 8.57 -2.75 6.72
CA SER A 23 8.22 -1.40 6.26
C SER A 23 8.91 -1.04 4.94
N SER A 24 10.17 -1.43 4.77
CA SER A 24 10.88 -1.30 3.48
C SER A 24 10.19 -2.10 2.36
N PHE A 25 9.73 -3.32 2.66
CA PHE A 25 8.98 -4.14 1.71
C PHE A 25 7.61 -3.56 1.34
N VAL A 26 6.91 -2.90 2.27
CA VAL A 26 5.68 -2.15 1.93
C VAL A 26 5.95 -1.15 0.79
N LEU A 27 7.04 -0.39 0.89
CA LEU A 27 7.39 0.60 -0.13
C LEU A 27 7.79 -0.06 -1.45
N LEU A 28 8.65 -1.09 -1.40
CA LEU A 28 9.10 -1.80 -2.60
C LEU A 28 7.94 -2.47 -3.33
N PHE A 29 7.07 -3.18 -2.62
CA PHE A 29 5.92 -3.85 -3.23
C PHE A 29 4.88 -2.84 -3.72
N GLY A 30 4.68 -1.72 -3.03
CA GLY A 30 3.83 -0.63 -3.54
C GLY A 30 4.37 -0.01 -4.82
N LEU A 31 5.69 0.21 -4.91
CA LEU A 31 6.33 0.65 -6.14
C LEU A 31 6.10 -0.35 -7.28
N PHE A 32 6.33 -1.65 -7.04
CA PHE A 32 6.11 -2.67 -8.07
C PHE A 32 4.65 -2.79 -8.50
N TYR A 33 3.71 -2.71 -7.55
CA TYR A 33 2.29 -2.70 -7.86
C TYR A 33 1.93 -1.57 -8.85
N VAL A 34 2.27 -0.32 -8.50
CA VAL A 34 1.94 0.84 -9.34
C VAL A 34 2.71 0.80 -10.66
N ALA A 35 4.00 0.45 -10.64
CA ALA A 35 4.83 0.39 -11.83
C ALA A 35 4.32 -0.65 -12.84
N ILE A 36 4.06 -1.88 -12.41
CA ILE A 36 3.54 -2.93 -13.30
C ILE A 36 2.16 -2.55 -13.81
N TYR A 37 1.28 -2.05 -12.93
CA TYR A 37 -0.06 -1.61 -13.32
C TYR A 37 0.01 -0.53 -14.42
N THR A 38 0.84 0.49 -14.20
CA THR A 38 1.06 1.62 -15.12
C THR A 38 1.62 1.14 -16.45
N LEU A 39 2.68 0.33 -16.43
CA LEU A 39 3.32 -0.19 -17.64
C LEU A 39 2.38 -1.08 -18.47
N VAL A 40 1.52 -1.88 -17.82
CA VAL A 40 0.49 -2.66 -18.52
C VAL A 40 -0.57 -1.75 -19.15
N LYS A 41 -1.00 -0.68 -18.45
CA LYS A 41 -1.99 0.26 -18.97
C LYS A 41 -1.46 1.16 -20.09
N MET A 42 -0.16 1.47 -20.07
CA MET A 42 0.53 2.17 -21.16
C MET A 42 0.92 1.25 -22.32
N GLU A 43 0.47 -0.01 -22.32
CA GLU A 43 0.78 -1.02 -23.34
C GLU A 43 2.29 -1.31 -23.53
N ARG A 44 3.12 -0.91 -22.56
CA ARG A 44 4.56 -1.21 -22.53
C ARG A 44 4.84 -2.63 -22.04
N LEU A 45 3.90 -3.23 -21.31
CA LEU A 45 3.94 -4.62 -20.86
C LEU A 45 2.68 -5.38 -21.28
N LYS A 46 2.81 -6.69 -21.50
CA LYS A 46 1.68 -7.56 -21.83
C LYS A 46 0.68 -7.61 -20.68
N LYS A 47 -0.62 -7.67 -21.00
CA LYS A 47 -1.71 -7.81 -20.02
C LYS A 47 -1.58 -9.03 -19.10
N VAL A 48 -0.80 -10.03 -19.50
CA VAL A 48 -0.45 -11.22 -18.70
C VAL A 48 0.28 -10.87 -17.40
N TYR A 49 0.93 -9.69 -17.31
CA TYR A 49 1.60 -9.23 -16.09
C TYR A 49 0.65 -8.55 -15.09
N MET A 50 -0.63 -8.33 -15.42
CA MET A 50 -1.60 -7.71 -14.53
C MET A 50 -1.82 -8.49 -13.20
N PRO A 51 -1.92 -9.84 -13.20
CA PRO A 51 -1.98 -10.62 -11.95
C PRO A 51 -0.76 -10.41 -11.05
N PHE A 52 0.44 -10.20 -11.61
CA PHE A 52 1.63 -9.93 -10.82
C PHE A 52 1.50 -8.62 -10.04
N ALA A 53 0.90 -7.57 -10.62
CA ALA A 53 0.62 -6.34 -9.90
C ALA A 53 -0.26 -6.63 -8.66
N TYR A 54 -1.33 -7.41 -8.81
CA TYR A 54 -2.20 -7.75 -7.69
C TYR A 54 -1.51 -8.61 -6.61
N ILE A 55 -0.58 -9.47 -7.00
CA ILE A 55 0.28 -10.22 -6.06
C ILE A 55 1.14 -9.24 -5.25
N PHE A 56 1.77 -8.26 -5.90
CA PHE A 56 2.55 -7.23 -5.20
C PHE A 56 1.70 -6.37 -4.26
N TRP A 57 0.47 -6.03 -4.65
CA TRP A 57 -0.47 -5.36 -3.76
C TRP A 57 -0.83 -6.22 -2.53
N ALA A 58 -1.06 -7.51 -2.71
CA ALA A 58 -1.36 -8.42 -1.60
C ALA A 58 -0.16 -8.56 -0.64
N LEU A 59 1.05 -8.69 -1.19
CA LEU A 59 2.32 -8.71 -0.43
C LEU A 59 2.54 -7.40 0.35
N GLN A 60 2.34 -6.26 -0.31
CA GLN A 60 2.40 -4.95 0.34
C GLN A 60 1.42 -4.85 1.51
N THR A 61 0.17 -5.27 1.29
CA THR A 61 -0.90 -5.23 2.29
C THR A 61 -0.57 -6.13 3.49
N TYR A 62 -0.02 -7.31 3.24
CA TYR A 62 0.44 -8.22 4.29
C TYR A 62 1.58 -7.60 5.11
N CYS A 63 2.60 -7.04 4.45
CA CYS A 63 3.71 -6.37 5.15
C CYS A 63 3.21 -5.16 5.97
N MET A 64 2.19 -4.46 5.47
CA MET A 64 1.59 -3.34 6.19
C MET A 64 0.87 -3.79 7.45
N TYR A 65 0.07 -4.85 7.34
CA TYR A 65 -0.62 -5.45 8.49
C TYR A 65 0.40 -5.91 9.55
N PHE A 66 1.46 -6.61 9.12
CA PHE A 66 2.52 -7.07 10.02
C PHE A 66 3.20 -5.92 10.76
N VAL A 67 3.52 -4.82 10.08
CA VAL A 67 4.11 -3.63 10.71
C VAL A 67 3.15 -3.00 11.72
N ALA A 68 1.88 -2.87 11.36
CA ALA A 68 0.87 -2.24 12.21
C ALA A 68 0.64 -3.04 13.51
N ASP A 69 0.57 -4.37 13.39
CA ASP A 69 0.46 -5.31 14.51
C ASP A 69 1.69 -5.24 15.43
N LYS A 70 2.90 -5.31 14.85
CA LYS A 70 4.17 -5.28 15.61
C LYS A 70 4.45 -3.96 16.32
N ILE A 71 3.99 -2.83 15.78
CA ILE A 71 4.08 -1.52 16.43
C ILE A 71 3.03 -1.36 17.55
N GLN A 72 2.22 -2.39 17.79
CA GLN A 72 1.12 -2.39 18.76
C GLN A 72 0.15 -1.24 18.49
N SER A 73 -0.19 -1.06 17.22
CA SER A 73 -1.16 -0.05 16.80
C SER A 73 -2.53 -0.37 17.37
N ASN A 74 -3.31 0.67 17.69
CA ASN A 74 -4.70 0.50 18.11
C ASN A 74 -5.50 -0.24 17.01
N ASP A 75 -6.41 -1.13 17.42
CA ASP A 75 -7.38 -1.82 16.55
C ASP A 75 -8.04 -0.90 15.52
N PHE A 76 -8.41 0.32 15.93
CA PHE A 76 -8.98 1.30 15.02
C PHE A 76 -8.00 1.68 13.90
N THR A 77 -6.74 1.94 14.25
CA THR A 77 -5.70 2.31 13.30
C THR A 77 -5.42 1.17 12.32
N ILE A 78 -5.34 -0.08 12.78
CA ILE A 78 -5.14 -1.24 11.92
C ILE A 78 -6.28 -1.35 10.90
N LYS A 79 -7.54 -1.22 11.35
CA LYS A 79 -8.70 -1.26 10.45
C LYS A 79 -8.68 -0.13 9.42
N ALA A 80 -8.40 1.10 9.85
CA ALA A 80 -8.28 2.25 8.94
C ALA A 80 -7.17 2.05 7.90
N LEU A 81 -6.05 1.42 8.29
CA LEU A 81 -4.94 1.09 7.41
C LEU A 81 -5.34 0.07 6.34
N MET A 82 -6.08 -0.97 6.74
CA MET A 82 -6.57 -1.98 5.80
C MET A 82 -7.58 -1.39 4.81
N VAL A 83 -8.46 -0.49 5.27
CA VAL A 83 -9.37 0.27 4.38
C VAL A 83 -8.55 1.11 3.40
N THR A 84 -7.48 1.76 3.87
CA THR A 84 -6.58 2.54 3.02
C THR A 84 -5.93 1.67 1.93
N MET A 85 -5.53 0.43 2.25
CA MET A 85 -4.98 -0.49 1.25
C MET A 85 -5.99 -0.90 0.17
N VAL A 86 -7.28 -1.02 0.54
CA VAL A 86 -8.37 -1.23 -0.44
C VAL A 86 -8.56 0.00 -1.33
N CYS A 87 -8.56 1.21 -0.76
CA CYS A 87 -8.60 2.44 -1.55
C CYS A 87 -7.41 2.53 -2.51
N TYR A 88 -6.22 2.12 -2.06
CA TYR A 88 -5.01 2.10 -2.86
C TYR A 88 -5.09 1.13 -4.04
N LEU A 89 -5.78 -0.01 -3.89
CA LEU A 89 -6.05 -0.93 -5.00
C LEU A 89 -6.93 -0.30 -6.09
N ILE A 90 -7.90 0.51 -5.68
CA ILE A 90 -8.91 1.09 -6.58
C ILE A 90 -8.33 2.32 -7.30
N LEU A 91 -7.43 3.06 -6.66
CA LEU A 91 -6.94 4.35 -7.11
C LEU A 91 -6.36 4.34 -8.55
N PRO A 92 -5.49 3.38 -8.94
CA PRO A 92 -5.00 3.30 -10.31
C PRO A 92 -6.12 2.98 -11.32
N HIS A 93 -7.12 2.18 -10.94
CA HIS A 93 -8.26 1.88 -11.82
C HIS A 93 -9.08 3.14 -12.10
N LEU A 94 -9.38 3.91 -11.05
CA LEU A 94 -10.13 5.15 -11.16
C LEU A 94 -9.36 6.20 -11.99
N TYR A 95 -8.07 6.38 -11.72
CA TYR A 95 -7.25 7.38 -12.42
C TYR A 95 -7.24 7.13 -13.93
N TYR A 96 -6.94 5.90 -14.37
CA TYR A 96 -6.91 5.58 -15.80
C TYR A 96 -8.30 5.64 -16.44
N TYR A 97 -9.35 5.25 -15.71
CA TYR A 97 -10.72 5.38 -16.20
C TYR A 97 -11.11 6.84 -16.46
N LEU A 98 -10.80 7.74 -15.51
CA LEU A 98 -11.08 9.16 -15.65
C LEU A 98 -10.25 9.79 -16.77
N ASN A 99 -8.96 9.45 -16.87
CA ASN A 99 -8.07 10.00 -17.89
C ASN A 99 -8.52 9.64 -19.32
N ILE A 100 -8.85 8.38 -19.56
CA ILE A 100 -9.37 7.92 -20.86
C ILE A 100 -10.69 8.63 -21.20
N ARG A 101 -11.58 8.76 -20.21
CA ARG A 101 -12.88 9.41 -20.41
C ARG A 101 -12.76 10.91 -20.67
N SER A 102 -11.76 11.59 -20.07
CA SER A 102 -11.49 12.98 -20.38
C SER A 102 -10.96 13.15 -21.80
N GLU A 103 -10.03 12.31 -22.25
CA GLU A 103 -9.50 12.37 -23.62
C GLU A 103 -10.63 12.23 -24.66
N GLN A 104 -11.52 11.25 -24.47
CA GLN A 104 -12.69 11.04 -25.32
C GLN A 104 -13.65 12.24 -25.38
N ARG A 105 -13.69 13.06 -24.32
CA ARG A 105 -14.56 14.24 -24.25
C ARG A 105 -14.00 15.42 -25.05
N TYR A 106 -12.68 15.49 -25.25
CA TYR A 106 -12.03 16.54 -26.04
C TYR A 106 -12.03 16.24 -27.55
N GLU A 107 -12.12 14.96 -27.94
CA GLU A 107 -12.19 14.54 -29.34
C GLU A 107 -13.63 14.56 -29.92
N GLN A 108 -14.65 14.87 -29.10
CA GLN A 108 -16.04 15.14 -29.52
C GLN A 108 -16.29 16.64 -29.65
#